data_AF-A0A8S3FKK4-F1
#
_entry.id   AF-A0A8S3FKK4-F1
#
_cell.length_a   1.000
_cell.length_b   1.000
_cell.length_c   1.000
_cell.angle_alpha   90.00
_cell.angle_beta   90.00
_cell.angle_gamma   90.00
#
_symmetry.space_group_name_H-M   'P 1'
#
loop_
_entity.id
_entity.type
_entity.pdbx_description
1 polymer ?
#
loop_
_entity_poly.entity_id
_entity_poly.type
_entity_poly.pdbx_seq_one_letter_code
_entity_poly.pdbx_strand_id
1 'polypeptide(L)'
;MSRRGTKRPRFSVGGQPVFENEDSSNHSGHASIDYDDNSLSQQPETSTNSSDQHHFVQHQFVPDRSKSLQRSAIKSSNDDNANLNVCLDHLLRLLTRKDKEGFFQYPVTDQLAPGYSQVITRPMDFFTMRKKINQDEYLNILEFRTDFELLCENAMKY
;
A
#
# COMPACT_ATOMS: atom_id res chain seq x y z
N MET A 1 -51.79 32.96 -6.54
CA MET A 1 -50.37 32.55 -6.37
C MET A 1 -50.23 31.81 -5.05
N SER A 2 -49.56 30.65 -5.11
CA SER A 2 -49.51 29.59 -4.10
C SER A 2 -48.45 29.85 -3.02
N ARG A 3 -48.73 29.55 -1.75
CA ARG A 3 -47.76 28.96 -0.80
C ARG A 3 -48.49 28.03 0.19
N ARG A 4 -48.41 26.71 -0.10
CA ARG A 4 -48.61 25.59 0.84
C ARG A 4 -47.55 25.70 1.95
N GLY A 5 -47.86 25.50 3.24
CA GLY A 5 -47.83 24.20 3.95
C GLY A 5 -46.38 23.70 4.13
N THR A 6 -45.86 23.21 5.26
CA THR A 6 -46.43 22.66 6.50
C THR A 6 -45.33 22.51 7.56
N LYS A 7 -45.77 22.32 8.80
CA LYS A 7 -45.05 22.31 10.08
C LYS A 7 -43.97 21.21 10.20
N ARG A 8 -42.97 21.51 11.04
CA ARG A 8 -41.86 20.65 11.49
C ARG A 8 -42.34 19.28 12.00
N PRO A 9 -41.55 18.19 11.81
CA PRO A 9 -41.92 16.86 12.28
C PRO A 9 -41.82 16.76 13.80
N ARG A 10 -42.86 16.18 14.41
CA ARG A 10 -42.96 15.85 15.83
C ARG A 10 -42.59 14.37 15.96
N PHE A 11 -41.51 14.06 16.68
CA PHE A 11 -41.15 12.69 16.99
C PHE A 11 -42.09 12.14 18.08
N SER A 12 -42.87 11.11 17.74
CA SER A 12 -43.61 10.29 18.70
C SER A 12 -42.86 9.00 18.94
N VAL A 13 -42.79 8.63 20.21
CA VAL A 13 -42.13 7.45 20.78
C VAL A 13 -42.91 6.18 20.43
N GLY A 14 -42.21 5.14 19.96
CA GLY A 14 -42.68 3.75 19.99
C GLY A 14 -43.63 3.30 18.87
N GLY A 15 -43.07 2.75 17.79
CA GLY A 15 -43.82 2.00 16.78
C GLY A 15 -42.91 1.49 15.67
N GLN A 16 -42.75 0.17 15.54
CA GLN A 16 -42.05 -0.46 14.41
C GLN A 16 -42.87 -0.29 13.12
N PRO A 17 -42.24 0.07 11.98
CA PRO A 17 -42.87 -0.12 10.69
C PRO A 17 -42.60 -1.55 10.20
N VAL A 18 -43.66 -2.36 10.19
CA VAL A 18 -43.73 -3.65 9.50
C VAL A 18 -43.93 -3.37 8.01
N PHE A 19 -43.05 -3.88 7.16
CA PHE A 19 -43.29 -3.97 5.72
C PHE A 19 -43.36 -5.45 5.35
N GLU A 20 -44.58 -5.93 5.13
CA GLU A 20 -44.87 -7.19 4.43
C GLU A 20 -44.57 -7.00 2.95
N ASN A 21 -43.82 -7.92 2.34
CA ASN A 21 -43.84 -8.11 0.91
C ASN A 21 -44.05 -9.60 0.64
N GLU A 22 -45.14 -9.88 -0.06
CA GLU A 22 -45.59 -11.21 -0.48
C GLU A 22 -44.68 -11.84 -1.54
N ASP A 23 -44.75 -13.17 -1.55
CA ASP A 23 -44.13 -14.12 -2.46
C ASP A 23 -44.23 -13.74 -3.96
N SER A 24 -43.16 -14.03 -4.69
CA SER A 24 -43.26 -14.59 -6.04
C SER A 24 -42.04 -15.45 -6.36
N SER A 25 -42.35 -16.73 -6.49
CA SER A 25 -41.51 -17.87 -6.87
C SER A 25 -40.91 -17.80 -8.29
N ASN A 26 -39.82 -18.55 -8.45
CA ASN A 26 -39.25 -19.18 -9.67
C ASN A 26 -38.11 -18.45 -10.40
N HIS A 27 -36.89 -18.98 -10.28
CA HIS A 27 -36.28 -19.67 -11.42
C HIS A 27 -35.27 -20.73 -10.97
N SER A 28 -35.30 -21.83 -11.69
CA SER A 28 -34.57 -23.08 -11.55
C SER A 28 -33.10 -23.00 -11.97
N GLY A 29 -32.24 -23.75 -11.27
CA GLY A 29 -31.32 -24.70 -11.89
C GLY A 29 -29.97 -24.22 -12.45
N HIS A 30 -28.92 -24.90 -11.96
CA HIS A 30 -27.80 -25.43 -12.73
C HIS A 30 -26.57 -24.52 -12.98
N ALA A 31 -25.49 -24.74 -12.22
CA ALA A 31 -24.32 -25.50 -12.68
C ALA A 31 -23.18 -25.39 -11.66
N SER A 32 -22.64 -26.55 -11.28
CA SER A 32 -21.42 -26.73 -10.51
C SER A 32 -20.22 -26.11 -11.22
N ILE A 33 -19.31 -25.49 -10.48
CA ILE A 33 -17.94 -25.25 -10.93
C ILE A 33 -17.02 -25.81 -9.85
N ASP A 34 -16.53 -27.02 -10.10
CA ASP A 34 -15.41 -27.61 -9.39
C ASP A 34 -14.13 -26.97 -9.95
N TYR A 35 -13.38 -26.29 -9.09
CA TYR A 35 -12.01 -25.86 -9.39
C TYR A 35 -11.06 -26.77 -8.62
N ASP A 36 -10.37 -27.64 -9.34
CA ASP A 36 -9.11 -28.26 -8.93
C ASP A 36 -8.33 -28.63 -10.20
N ASP A 37 -7.15 -28.04 -10.41
CA ASP A 37 -5.92 -28.82 -10.56
C ASP A 37 -4.69 -27.90 -10.55
N ASN A 38 -3.82 -28.21 -9.60
CA ASN A 38 -2.53 -27.61 -9.33
C ASN A 38 -1.48 -28.50 -9.97
N SER A 39 -0.82 -28.05 -11.04
CA SER A 39 0.35 -28.74 -11.57
C SER A 39 1.51 -27.79 -11.84
N LEU A 40 2.31 -27.62 -10.77
CA LEU A 40 3.77 -27.71 -10.71
C LEU A 40 4.55 -27.74 -12.04
N SER A 41 5.52 -26.84 -12.17
CA SER A 41 6.77 -27.10 -12.92
C SER A 41 7.90 -26.26 -12.31
N GLN A 42 8.66 -26.91 -11.43
CA GLN A 42 9.94 -26.46 -10.90
C GLN A 42 11.05 -26.75 -11.92
N GLN A 43 12.01 -25.84 -12.06
CA GLN A 43 13.30 -26.09 -12.73
C GLN A 43 14.40 -26.10 -11.65
N PRO A 44 15.32 -27.09 -11.63
CA PRO A 44 16.33 -27.23 -10.59
C PRO A 44 17.67 -26.57 -10.97
N GLU A 45 18.31 -26.01 -9.95
CA GLU A 45 19.73 -25.65 -9.89
C GLU A 45 20.62 -26.90 -9.94
N THR A 46 21.79 -26.86 -10.62
CA THR A 46 23.05 -27.45 -10.11
C THR A 46 24.28 -26.94 -10.87
N SER A 47 25.29 -26.59 -10.08
CA SER A 47 26.66 -26.20 -10.38
C SER A 47 27.51 -27.27 -11.09
N THR A 48 28.50 -26.85 -11.88
CA THR A 48 29.73 -27.63 -12.09
C THR A 48 30.98 -26.74 -12.04
N ASN A 49 31.74 -26.89 -10.96
CA ASN A 49 33.17 -26.57 -10.93
C ASN A 49 33.91 -27.63 -11.74
N SER A 50 34.88 -27.24 -12.57
CA SER A 50 36.03 -28.10 -12.85
C SER A 50 37.29 -27.27 -13.05
N SER A 51 38.28 -27.67 -12.28
CA SER A 51 39.66 -27.20 -12.19
C SER A 51 40.49 -27.55 -13.43
N ASP A 52 41.57 -26.79 -13.67
CA ASP A 52 42.95 -27.27 -13.90
C ASP A 52 43.89 -26.02 -14.01
N GLN A 53 44.76 -25.74 -13.03
CA GLN A 53 46.18 -26.14 -12.91
C GLN A 53 47.04 -25.76 -14.13
N HIS A 54 48.26 -25.21 -14.09
CA HIS A 54 49.24 -24.74 -13.10
C HIS A 54 50.30 -24.01 -13.94
N HIS A 55 50.95 -22.91 -13.48
CA HIS A 55 52.36 -22.66 -13.83
C HIS A 55 53.01 -21.69 -12.82
N PHE A 56 54.09 -22.17 -12.22
CA PHE A 56 54.91 -21.57 -11.15
C PHE A 56 56.20 -21.02 -11.76
N VAL A 57 56.59 -19.76 -11.47
CA VAL A 57 58.00 -19.33 -11.26
C VAL A 57 58.06 -18.07 -10.36
N GLN A 58 59.08 -18.06 -9.50
CA GLN A 58 59.43 -17.18 -8.39
C GLN A 58 60.18 -15.88 -8.76
N HIS A 59 60.34 -15.00 -7.76
CA HIS A 59 61.13 -13.75 -7.64
C HIS A 59 60.29 -12.47 -7.83
N GLN A 60 60.28 -11.45 -6.94
CA GLN A 60 61.34 -10.89 -6.11
C GLN A 60 60.73 -10.00 -4.99
N PHE A 61 61.38 -9.94 -3.82
CA PHE A 61 61.04 -9.07 -2.69
C PHE A 61 61.40 -7.61 -3.00
N VAL A 62 60.44 -6.69 -2.91
CA VAL A 62 60.67 -5.24 -2.73
C VAL A 62 59.68 -4.70 -1.70
N PRO A 63 60.12 -4.09 -0.57
CA PRO A 63 59.24 -3.31 0.28
C PRO A 63 59.28 -1.86 -0.21
N ASP A 64 58.19 -1.36 -0.80
CA ASP A 64 58.02 0.07 -1.00
C ASP A 64 56.79 0.62 -0.29
N ARG A 65 57.02 1.79 0.27
CA ARG A 65 56.40 2.46 1.38
C ARG A 65 55.28 3.36 0.86
N SER A 66 54.07 3.11 1.36
CA SER A 66 53.04 4.11 1.65
C SER A 66 52.86 5.27 0.65
N LYS A 67 51.85 5.19 -0.24
CA LYS A 67 50.94 6.31 -0.50
C LYS A 67 49.50 5.82 -0.65
N SER A 68 48.76 5.98 0.45
CA SER A 68 47.35 6.31 0.54
C SER A 68 46.59 6.46 -0.79
N LEU A 69 45.75 5.47 -1.08
CA LEU A 69 44.38 5.73 -1.52
C LEU A 69 43.47 4.90 -0.61
N GLN A 70 43.09 5.50 0.52
CA GLN A 70 41.94 5.03 1.27
C GLN A 70 40.70 5.18 0.38
N ARG A 71 40.36 4.16 -0.41
CA ARG A 71 38.96 3.92 -0.76
C ARG A 71 38.31 3.30 0.45
N SER A 72 38.10 4.13 1.45
CA SER A 72 37.36 3.78 2.66
C SER A 72 35.89 3.56 2.29
N ALA A 73 35.45 2.34 2.56
CA ALA A 73 34.13 1.95 3.02
C ALA A 73 32.96 2.07 2.03
N ILE A 74 32.40 0.89 1.73
CA ILE A 74 30.97 0.67 1.51
C ILE A 74 30.24 1.26 2.73
N LYS A 75 29.76 2.49 2.61
CA LYS A 75 28.80 3.16 3.50
C LYS A 75 27.86 3.91 2.57
N SER A 76 26.59 3.51 2.45
CA SER A 76 25.58 4.46 1.98
C SER A 76 24.12 4.00 2.09
N SER A 77 23.82 2.68 2.12
CA SER A 77 22.42 2.26 1.99
C SER A 77 21.50 2.74 3.12
N ASN A 78 22.03 2.85 4.35
CA ASN A 78 21.22 3.25 5.50
C ASN A 78 21.04 4.79 5.60
N ASP A 79 22.06 5.55 5.21
CA ASP A 79 22.03 7.02 5.30
C ASP A 79 21.15 7.62 4.20
N ASP A 80 21.18 7.03 2.99
CA ASP A 80 20.33 7.45 1.87
C ASP A 80 18.84 7.21 2.18
N ASN A 81 18.52 6.08 2.81
CA ASN A 81 17.15 5.77 3.20
C ASN A 81 16.66 6.67 4.36
N ALA A 82 17.53 6.97 5.34
CA ALA A 82 17.21 7.93 6.39
C ALA A 82 16.90 9.33 5.82
N ASN A 83 17.68 9.78 4.83
CA ASN A 83 17.43 11.05 4.13
C ASN A 83 16.12 11.04 3.33
N LEU A 84 15.79 9.92 2.69
CA LEU A 84 14.52 9.73 1.99
C LEU A 84 13.34 9.85 2.96
N ASN A 85 13.35 9.11 4.07
CA ASN A 85 12.27 9.14 5.06
C ASN A 85 12.05 10.53 5.64
N VAL A 86 13.11 11.30 5.91
CA VAL A 86 12.98 12.70 6.37
C VAL A 86 12.26 13.55 5.32
N CYS A 87 12.59 13.37 4.04
CA CYS A 87 11.93 14.07 2.94
C CYS A 87 10.45 13.67 2.80
N LEU A 88 10.15 12.36 2.83
CA LEU A 88 8.79 11.84 2.75
C LEU A 88 7.95 12.30 3.95
N ASP A 89 8.55 12.29 5.15
CA ASP A 89 7.89 12.73 6.38
C ASP A 89 7.50 14.21 6.30
N HIS A 90 8.41 15.05 5.78
CA HIS A 90 8.15 16.46 5.52
C HIS A 90 7.03 16.62 4.47
N LEU A 91 7.09 15.91 3.35
CA LEU A 91 6.07 15.98 2.32
C LEU A 91 4.69 15.59 2.87
N LEU A 92 4.61 14.49 3.62
CA LEU A 92 3.37 14.04 4.24
C LEU A 92 2.82 15.09 5.21
N ARG A 93 3.67 15.78 5.99
CA ARG A 93 3.24 16.90 6.84
C ARG A 93 2.67 18.07 6.04
N LEU A 94 3.25 18.39 4.88
CA LEU A 94 2.73 19.44 4.00
C LEU A 94 1.36 19.06 3.41
N LEU A 95 1.16 17.78 3.09
CA LEU A 95 -0.13 17.25 2.61
C LEU A 95 -1.18 17.25 3.72
N THR A 96 -0.86 16.77 4.92
CA THR A 96 -1.79 16.78 6.06
C THR A 96 -2.24 18.21 6.41
N ARG A 97 -1.37 19.22 6.29
CA ARG A 97 -1.77 20.63 6.50
C ARG A 97 -2.81 21.13 5.50
N LYS A 98 -2.92 20.53 4.31
CA LYS A 98 -3.94 20.88 3.32
C LYS A 98 -5.29 20.26 3.65
N ASP A 99 -5.30 19.14 4.38
CA ASP A 99 -6.51 18.47 4.86
C ASP A 99 -6.91 18.99 6.25
N LYS A 100 -7.47 20.21 6.27
CA LYS A 100 -7.80 20.92 7.53
C LYS A 100 -8.82 20.18 8.41
N GLU A 101 -9.74 19.46 7.78
CA GLU A 101 -10.80 18.72 8.46
C GLU A 101 -10.36 17.30 8.86
N GLY A 102 -9.20 16.83 8.35
CA GLY A 102 -8.64 15.53 8.70
C GLY A 102 -9.37 14.34 8.07
N PHE A 103 -10.01 14.52 6.91
CA PHE A 103 -10.73 13.43 6.23
C PHE A 103 -9.84 12.26 5.85
N PHE A 104 -8.56 12.51 5.60
CA PHE A 104 -7.59 11.51 5.15
C PHE A 104 -6.65 11.05 6.28
N GLN A 105 -6.93 11.43 7.53
CA GLN A 105 -6.01 11.18 8.64
C GLN A 105 -5.94 9.70 9.05
N TYR A 106 -7.05 8.97 8.91
CA TYR A 106 -7.19 7.58 9.33
C TYR A 106 -7.93 6.77 8.26
N PRO A 107 -7.79 5.43 8.25
CA PRO A 107 -8.53 4.58 7.32
C PRO A 107 -10.04 4.81 7.39
N VAL A 108 -10.67 4.87 6.21
CA VAL A 108 -12.13 4.98 6.10
C VAL A 108 -12.78 3.66 6.50
N THR A 109 -13.83 3.72 7.31
CA THR A 109 -14.63 2.56 7.74
C THR A 109 -16.03 2.63 7.16
N ASP A 110 -16.68 1.47 7.04
CA ASP A 110 -18.07 1.39 6.56
C ASP A 110 -19.08 2.12 7.45
N GLN A 111 -18.73 2.43 8.70
CA GLN A 111 -19.56 3.25 9.58
C GLN A 111 -19.57 4.72 9.15
N LEU A 112 -18.42 5.21 8.68
CA LEU A 112 -18.28 6.59 8.19
C LEU A 112 -18.75 6.72 6.74
N ALA A 113 -18.52 5.67 5.94
CA ALA A 113 -18.82 5.61 4.52
C ALA A 113 -19.48 4.25 4.19
N PRO A 114 -20.81 4.13 4.27
CA PRO A 114 -21.51 2.87 4.05
C PRO A 114 -21.16 2.21 2.71
N GLY A 115 -20.72 0.94 2.76
CA GLY A 115 -20.34 0.16 1.58
C GLY A 115 -18.96 0.49 1.00
N TYR A 116 -18.16 1.33 1.67
CA TYR A 116 -16.83 1.72 1.19
C TYR A 116 -15.92 0.52 0.93
N SER A 117 -15.87 -0.45 1.84
CA SER A 117 -15.02 -1.64 1.70
C SER A 117 -15.41 -2.56 0.53
N GLN A 118 -16.62 -2.41 -0.02
CA GLN A 118 -17.08 -3.15 -1.19
C GLN A 118 -16.66 -2.48 -2.49
N VAL A 119 -16.51 -1.15 -2.48
CA VAL A 119 -16.16 -0.34 -3.67
C VAL A 119 -14.65 -0.11 -3.79
N ILE A 120 -13.98 0.10 -2.65
CA ILE A 120 -12.56 0.43 -2.56
C ILE A 120 -11.78 -0.78 -2.08
N THR A 121 -11.02 -1.39 -2.99
CA THR A 121 -10.28 -2.63 -2.75
C THR A 121 -8.92 -2.40 -2.10
N ARG A 122 -8.32 -1.23 -2.31
CA ARG A 122 -7.03 -0.84 -1.74
C ARG A 122 -7.18 0.52 -1.03
N PRO A 123 -7.62 0.53 0.24
CA PRO A 123 -7.70 1.77 1.00
C PRO A 123 -6.31 2.37 1.23
N MET A 124 -6.25 3.69 1.35
CA MET A 124 -5.05 4.43 1.72
C MET A 124 -5.46 5.67 2.53
N ASP A 125 -4.58 6.12 3.41
CA ASP A 125 -4.76 7.26 4.32
C ASP A 125 -3.39 7.73 4.85
N PHE A 126 -3.33 8.92 5.44
CA PHE A 126 -2.07 9.50 5.93
C PHE A 126 -1.45 8.74 7.10
N PHE A 127 -2.25 8.08 7.95
CA PHE A 127 -1.70 7.24 9.01
C PHE A 127 -1.01 6.01 8.42
N THR A 128 -1.62 5.34 7.45
CA THR A 128 -1.01 4.23 6.71
C THR A 128 0.26 4.68 5.99
N MET A 129 0.23 5.80 5.25
CA MET A 129 1.43 6.33 4.59
C MET A 129 2.55 6.67 5.58
N ARG A 130 2.23 7.23 6.75
CA ARG A 130 3.23 7.49 7.82
C ARG A 130 3.85 6.19 8.32
N LYS A 131 3.02 5.17 8.53
CA LYS A 131 3.48 3.85 8.98
C LYS A 131 4.45 3.25 7.97
N LYS A 132 4.14 3.34 6.67
CA LYS A 132 5.03 2.89 5.58
C LYS A 132 6.37 3.62 5.55
N ILE A 133 6.38 4.94 5.79
CA ILE A 133 7.64 5.72 5.95
C ILE A 133 8.45 5.18 7.13
N ASN A 134 7.83 4.99 8.30
CA ASN A 134 8.52 4.52 9.51
C ASN A 134 9.02 3.08 9.41
N GLN A 135 8.48 2.30 8.48
CA GLN A 135 8.83 0.90 8.24
C GLN A 135 9.75 0.71 7.03
N ASP A 136 10.28 1.81 6.46
CA ASP A 136 11.16 1.79 5.29
C ASP A 136 10.51 1.12 4.06
N GLU A 137 9.19 1.17 3.94
CA GLU A 137 8.44 0.52 2.85
C GLU A 137 8.44 1.32 1.54
N TYR A 138 8.89 2.58 1.57
CA TYR A 138 9.06 3.39 0.36
C TYR A 138 10.52 3.43 -0.03
N LEU A 139 10.88 2.71 -1.10
CA LEU A 139 12.26 2.66 -1.61
C LEU A 139 12.62 3.90 -2.43
N ASN A 140 11.60 4.65 -2.86
CA ASN A 140 11.74 5.87 -3.65
C ASN A 140 10.50 6.76 -3.51
N ILE A 141 10.61 8.01 -3.96
CA ILE A 141 9.51 8.99 -3.90
C ILE A 141 8.31 8.63 -4.80
N LEU A 142 8.52 7.82 -5.84
CA LEU A 142 7.44 7.45 -6.77
C LEU A 142 6.45 6.52 -6.07
N GLU A 143 6.91 5.59 -5.24
CA GLU A 143 6.03 4.71 -4.45
C GLU A 143 5.17 5.51 -3.45
N PHE A 144 5.74 6.52 -2.78
CA PHE A 144 4.97 7.45 -1.95
C PHE A 144 3.92 8.20 -2.77
N ARG A 145 4.31 8.69 -3.95
CA ARG A 145 3.39 9.39 -4.87
C ARG A 145 2.25 8.48 -5.31
N THR A 146 2.52 7.22 -5.65
CA THR A 146 1.50 6.25 -6.04
C THR A 146 0.47 6.04 -4.93
N ASP A 147 0.88 5.95 -3.66
CA ASP A 147 -0.07 5.85 -2.56
C ASP A 147 -0.87 7.15 -2.34
N PHE A 148 -0.26 8.31 -2.56
CA PHE A 148 -0.98 9.58 -2.50
C PHE A 148 -2.00 9.73 -3.65
N GLU A 149 -1.66 9.31 -4.86
CA GLU A 149 -2.58 9.26 -5.99
C GLU A 149 -3.72 8.28 -5.69
N LEU A 150 -3.43 7.09 -5.17
CA LEU A 150 -4.43 6.10 -4.73
C LEU A 150 -5.40 6.67 -3.68
N LEU A 151 -4.89 7.41 -2.68
CA LEU A 151 -5.72 8.10 -1.70
C LEU A 151 -6.74 9.04 -2.38
N CYS A 152 -6.28 9.84 -3.34
CA CYS A 152 -7.13 10.79 -4.07
C CYS A 152 -8.11 10.06 -4.99
N GLU A 153 -7.67 9.04 -5.71
CA GLU A 153 -8.49 8.23 -6.61
C GLU A 153 -9.62 7.53 -5.85
N ASN A 154 -9.32 6.95 -4.69
CA ASN A 154 -10.33 6.33 -3.84
C ASN A 154 -11.40 7.35 -3.40
N ALA A 155 -10.99 8.58 -3.05
CA ALA A 155 -11.89 9.65 -2.66
C ALA A 155 -12.73 10.22 -3.82
N MET A 156 -12.23 10.15 -5.05
CA MET A 156 -13.00 10.54 -6.25
C MET A 156 -13.94 9.44 -6.74
N LYS A 157 -13.59 8.17 -6.47
CA LYS A 157 -14.34 7.00 -6.91
C LYS A 157 -15.59 6.74 -6.06
N TYR A 158 -15.50 6.96 -4.75
CA TYR A 158 -16.57 6.74 -3.79
C TYR A 158 -17.40 8.00 -3.59
#